data_AF-A0A7C2KVV3-F1
#
_entry.id   AF-A0A7C2KVV3-F1
#
_cell.length_a   1.000
_cell.length_b   1.000
_cell.length_c   1.000
_cell.angle_alpha   90.00
_cell.angle_beta   90.00
_cell.angle_gamma   90.00
#
_symmetry.space_group_name_H-M   'P 1'
#
loop_
_entity.id
_entity.type
_entity.pdbx_description
1 polymer ?
#
loop_
_entity_poly.entity_id
_entity_poly.type
_entity_poly.pdbx_seq_one_letter_code
_entity_poly.pdbx_strand_id
1 'polypeptide(L)'
;MKKAMVILFLAMFGMVSTTAIASADSKTGQKIFKKKFRKKCGFSGVKFSRHHTQGEWEELWDEGKFKEEAKKICPRLKIEEIKESWWEHVYDFSYENASDGVVPKC
;
A
#
# COMPACT_ATOMS: atom_id res chain seq x y z
N MET A 1 26.30 16.98 2.88
CA MET A 1 24.99 16.83 3.57
C MET A 1 24.02 16.07 2.68
N LYS A 2 24.12 14.73 2.60
CA LYS A 2 23.11 13.82 2.02
C LYS A 2 23.37 12.42 2.61
N LYS A 3 23.00 12.20 3.86
CA LYS A 3 23.00 10.85 4.43
C LYS A 3 21.56 10.36 4.37
N ALA A 4 21.32 9.50 3.39
CA ALA A 4 20.08 8.74 3.29
C ALA A 4 19.88 8.01 4.61
N MET A 5 18.84 8.40 5.36
CA MET A 5 18.32 7.55 6.43
C MET A 5 17.59 6.39 5.77
N VAL A 6 18.36 5.34 5.53
CA VAL A 6 17.84 3.99 5.31
C VAL A 6 17.15 3.61 6.62
N ILE A 7 15.82 3.56 6.60
CA ILE A 7 15.02 3.07 7.72
C ILE A 7 15.27 1.57 7.83
N LEU A 8 15.76 1.17 9.00
CA LEU A 8 16.11 -0.17 9.41
C LEU A 8 14.81 -0.99 9.58
N PHE A 9 14.56 -1.96 8.69
CA PHE A 9 13.50 -2.95 8.87
C PHE A 9 13.96 -3.99 9.91
N LEU A 10 13.52 -3.82 11.15
CA LEU A 10 13.70 -4.81 12.20
C LEU A 10 12.59 -5.87 12.03
N ALA A 11 12.94 -7.02 11.45
CA ALA A 11 12.02 -8.12 11.26
C ALA A 11 11.64 -8.74 12.62
N MET A 12 10.42 -8.46 13.10
CA MET A 12 9.75 -9.28 14.10
C MET A 12 8.73 -10.16 13.37
N PHE A 13 8.92 -11.46 13.50
CA PHE A 13 8.07 -12.49 12.91
C PHE A 13 6.75 -12.55 13.71
N GLY A 14 5.70 -11.92 13.19
CA GLY A 14 4.34 -11.99 13.73
C GLY A 14 3.52 -13.05 12.99
N MET A 15 2.75 -13.86 13.71
CA MET A 15 1.82 -14.83 13.14
C MET A 15 0.87 -14.14 12.16
N VAL A 16 0.85 -14.59 10.90
CA VAL A 16 -0.14 -14.17 9.91
C VAL A 16 -1.49 -14.81 10.29
N SER A 17 -2.29 -14.09 11.07
CA SER A 17 -3.72 -14.31 11.14
C SER A 17 -4.32 -13.84 9.83
N THR A 18 -4.67 -14.76 8.94
CA THR A 18 -5.44 -14.44 7.73
C THR A 18 -6.86 -14.06 8.13
N THR A 19 -7.05 -12.83 8.59
CA THR A 19 -8.37 -12.21 8.66
C THR A 19 -8.83 -12.06 7.21
N ALA A 20 -9.97 -12.67 6.89
CA ALA A 20 -10.61 -12.49 5.60
C ALA A 20 -11.16 -11.05 5.58
N ILE A 21 -10.31 -10.09 5.20
CA ILE A 21 -10.74 -8.74 4.87
C ILE A 21 -11.76 -8.93 3.74
N ALA A 22 -12.98 -8.42 3.93
CA ALA A 22 -13.98 -8.45 2.89
C ALA A 22 -13.42 -7.68 1.69
N SER A 23 -12.86 -8.38 0.69
CA SER A 23 -12.16 -7.77 -0.44
C SER A 23 -13.07 -6.72 -1.09
N ALA A 24 -12.82 -5.46 -0.82
CA ALA A 24 -13.26 -4.43 -1.74
C ALA A 24 -12.53 -4.68 -3.06
N ASP A 25 -13.21 -4.34 -4.17
CA ASP A 25 -12.83 -4.82 -5.50
C ASP A 25 -11.38 -4.43 -5.87
N SER A 26 -10.46 -5.41 -5.80
CA SER A 26 -9.03 -5.27 -6.11
C SER A 26 -8.80 -4.66 -7.50
N LYS A 27 -9.69 -4.93 -8.46
CA LYS A 27 -9.65 -4.31 -9.80
C LYS A 27 -9.91 -2.79 -9.74
N THR A 28 -10.74 -2.33 -8.82
CA THR A 28 -10.99 -0.91 -8.55
C THR A 28 -9.77 -0.27 -7.90
N GLY A 29 -9.14 -0.93 -6.91
CA GLY A 29 -7.84 -0.53 -6.37
C GLY A 29 -6.77 -0.38 -7.44
N GLN A 30 -6.64 -1.38 -8.33
CA GLN A 30 -5.72 -1.36 -9.46
C GLN A 30 -5.97 -0.17 -10.40
N LYS A 31 -7.24 0.14 -10.70
CA LYS A 31 -7.62 1.32 -11.52
C LYS A 31 -7.23 2.63 -10.84
N ILE A 32 -7.38 2.74 -9.53
CA ILE A 32 -6.98 3.92 -8.76
C ILE A 32 -5.46 4.08 -8.81
N PHE A 33 -4.69 3.02 -8.58
CA PHE A 33 -3.24 3.05 -8.73
C PHE A 33 -2.81 3.50 -10.13
N LYS A 34 -3.44 2.98 -11.19
CA LYS A 34 -3.11 3.38 -12.57
C LYS A 34 -3.41 4.86 -12.85
N LYS A 35 -4.55 5.38 -12.38
CA LYS A 35 -5.00 6.75 -12.68
C LYS A 35 -4.36 7.82 -11.79
N LYS A 36 -4.16 7.51 -10.51
CA LYS A 36 -3.74 8.48 -9.47
C LYS A 36 -2.27 8.34 -9.13
N PHE A 37 -1.84 7.14 -8.73
CA PHE A 37 -0.47 6.90 -8.27
C PHE A 37 0.52 6.88 -9.44
N ARG A 38 0.31 6.03 -10.47
CA ARG A 38 1.26 5.88 -11.58
C ARG A 38 1.53 7.19 -12.31
N LYS A 39 0.51 8.03 -12.50
CA LYS A 39 0.65 9.34 -13.17
C LYS A 39 1.51 10.33 -12.37
N LYS A 40 1.55 10.23 -11.04
CA LYS A 40 2.29 11.16 -10.16
C LYS A 40 3.64 10.60 -9.70
N CYS A 41 3.70 9.29 -9.49
CA CYS A 41 4.78 8.61 -8.80
C CYS A 41 5.65 7.75 -9.74
N GLY A 42 5.15 7.42 -10.93
CA GLY A 42 5.91 6.70 -11.96
C GLY A 42 6.04 5.18 -11.74
N PHE A 43 5.41 4.62 -10.71
CA PHE A 43 5.45 3.17 -10.42
C PHE A 43 4.06 2.51 -10.47
N SER A 44 4.03 1.18 -10.57
CA SER A 44 2.80 0.38 -10.55
C SER A 44 2.27 0.20 -9.13
N GLY A 45 0.98 -0.10 -9.01
CA GLY A 45 0.38 -0.49 -7.71
C GLY A 45 1.13 -1.67 -7.08
N VAL A 46 1.48 -2.70 -7.84
CA VAL A 46 2.25 -3.84 -7.32
C VAL A 46 3.59 -3.39 -6.71
N LYS A 47 4.29 -2.42 -7.31
CA LYS A 47 5.53 -1.90 -6.73
C LYS A 47 5.28 -1.17 -5.42
N PHE A 48 4.16 -0.46 -5.31
CA PHE A 48 3.71 0.18 -4.08
C PHE A 48 3.38 -0.84 -3.00
N SER A 49 2.56 -1.83 -3.32
CA SER A 49 2.10 -2.88 -2.40
C SER A 49 3.27 -3.63 -1.77
N ARG A 50 4.36 -3.87 -2.53
CA ARG A 50 5.55 -4.57 -2.05
C ARG A 50 6.46 -3.75 -1.11
N HIS A 51 6.07 -2.54 -0.72
CA HIS A 51 6.82 -1.77 0.29
C HIS A 51 6.66 -2.32 1.72
N HIS A 52 5.53 -2.99 1.98
CA HIS A 52 5.18 -3.55 3.27
C HIS A 52 4.60 -4.96 3.09
N THR A 53 4.63 -5.73 4.16
CA THR A 53 3.95 -7.02 4.31
C THR A 53 2.44 -6.82 4.53
N GLN A 54 1.67 -7.91 4.49
CA GLN A 54 0.24 -7.90 4.78
C GLN A 54 -0.03 -7.35 6.18
N GLY A 55 0.69 -7.86 7.19
CA GLY A 55 0.54 -7.42 8.57
C GLY A 55 0.95 -5.96 8.80
N GLU A 56 2.04 -5.50 8.17
CA GLU A 56 2.44 -4.08 8.24
C GLU A 56 1.40 -3.17 7.56
N TRP A 57 0.80 -3.60 6.45
CA TRP A 57 -0.28 -2.85 5.83
C TRP A 57 -1.52 -2.79 6.72
N GLU A 58 -1.90 -3.90 7.35
CA GLU A 58 -3.02 -3.98 8.30
C GLU A 58 -2.78 -3.05 9.50
N GLU A 59 -1.59 -3.08 10.09
CA GLU A 59 -1.20 -2.17 11.19
C GLU A 59 -1.31 -0.69 10.76
N LEU A 60 -0.74 -0.34 9.60
CA LEU A 60 -0.83 1.02 9.07
C LEU A 60 -2.27 1.46 8.79
N TRP A 61 -3.14 0.53 8.40
CA TRP A 61 -4.56 0.79 8.16
C TRP A 61 -5.31 1.03 9.46
N ASP A 62 -5.15 0.14 10.43
CA ASP A 62 -5.80 0.19 11.73
C ASP A 62 -5.36 1.42 12.55
N GLU A 63 -4.09 1.81 12.44
CA GLU A 63 -3.58 3.05 13.05
C GLU A 63 -4.00 4.33 12.30
N GLY A 64 -4.66 4.21 11.14
CA GLY A 64 -5.04 5.35 10.29
C GLY A 64 -3.86 6.03 9.58
N LYS A 65 -2.67 5.41 9.57
CA LYS A 65 -1.42 5.93 8.99
C LYS A 65 -1.22 5.58 7.52
N PHE A 66 -2.07 4.74 6.94
CA PHE A 66 -1.95 4.28 5.56
C PHE A 66 -1.73 5.42 4.54
N LYS A 67 -2.49 6.52 4.66
CA LYS A 67 -2.39 7.67 3.73
C LYS A 67 -1.08 8.44 3.89
N GLU A 68 -0.59 8.56 5.12
CA GLU A 68 0.68 9.20 5.41
C GLU A 68 1.82 8.39 4.79
N GLU A 69 1.83 7.07 5.01
CA GLU A 69 2.80 6.18 4.42
C GLU A 69 2.71 6.18 2.88
N ALA A 70 1.50 6.23 2.32
CA ALA A 70 1.30 6.36 0.88
C ALA A 70 1.95 7.63 0.29
N LYS A 71 1.90 8.76 1.02
CA LYS A 71 2.56 10.02 0.64
C LYS A 71 4.06 10.00 0.93
N LYS A 72 4.53 9.24 1.91
CA LYS A 72 5.97 9.02 2.10
C LYS A 72 6.58 8.21 0.95
N ILE A 73 5.91 7.15 0.52
CA ILE A 73 6.30 6.34 -0.65
C ILE A 73 6.17 7.16 -1.94
N CYS A 74 5.12 7.96 -2.07
CA CYS A 74 4.98 8.92 -3.16
C CYS A 74 4.74 10.35 -2.67
N PRO A 75 5.82 11.15 -2.51
CA PRO A 75 5.70 12.54 -2.05
C PRO A 75 4.89 13.45 -2.96
N ARG A 76 4.74 13.09 -4.25
CA ARG A 76 3.95 13.82 -5.24
C ARG A 76 2.48 13.39 -5.29
N LEU A 77 2.09 12.43 -4.46
CA LEU A 77 0.72 11.96 -4.37
C LEU A 77 -0.13 13.05 -3.74
N LYS A 78 -1.22 13.39 -4.44
CA LYS A 78 -2.21 14.31 -3.93
C LYS A 78 -3.31 13.51 -3.26
N ILE A 79 -3.14 13.26 -1.96
CA ILE A 79 -4.10 12.50 -1.13
C ILE A 79 -5.50 13.13 -1.25
N GLU A 80 -5.57 14.46 -1.26
CA GLU A 80 -6.80 15.25 -1.38
C GLU A 80 -7.56 15.01 -2.71
N GLU A 81 -6.88 14.58 -3.78
CA GLU A 81 -7.52 14.26 -5.06
C GLU A 81 -8.09 12.82 -5.11
N ILE A 82 -7.93 12.05 -4.03
CA ILE A 82 -8.43 10.68 -3.89
C ILE A 82 -9.61 10.73 -2.91
N LYS A 83 -10.76 10.21 -3.34
CA LYS A 83 -11.97 10.17 -2.50
C LYS A 83 -11.72 9.31 -1.26
N GLU A 84 -12.32 9.71 -0.14
CA GLU A 84 -12.17 8.99 1.12
C GLU A 84 -12.56 7.51 1.00
N SER A 85 -13.70 7.24 0.37
CA SER A 85 -14.20 5.88 0.11
C SER A 85 -13.36 5.04 -0.86
N TRP A 86 -12.35 5.64 -1.52
CA TRP A 86 -11.47 4.90 -2.42
C TRP A 86 -10.24 4.35 -1.70
N TRP A 87 -9.93 4.83 -0.51
CA TRP A 87 -8.75 4.37 0.23
C TRP A 87 -8.85 2.92 0.66
N GLU A 88 -10.04 2.42 0.97
CA GLU A 88 -10.29 1.00 1.25
C GLU A 88 -9.87 0.12 0.05
N HIS A 89 -10.29 0.47 -1.17
CA HIS A 89 -9.85 -0.24 -2.39
C HIS A 89 -8.34 -0.18 -2.64
N VAL A 90 -7.69 0.93 -2.25
CA VAL A 90 -6.23 1.09 -2.39
C VAL A 90 -5.52 0.22 -1.36
N TYR A 91 -6.03 0.18 -0.14
CA TYR A 91 -5.56 -0.67 0.94
C TYR A 91 -5.69 -2.15 0.57
N ASP A 92 -6.87 -2.61 0.17
CA ASP A 92 -7.10 -4.02 -0.18
C ASP A 92 -6.16 -4.48 -1.29
N PHE A 93 -6.00 -3.66 -2.33
CA PHE A 93 -5.02 -3.96 -3.38
C PHE A 93 -3.59 -4.00 -2.83
N SER A 94 -3.24 -3.15 -1.88
CA SER A 94 -1.91 -3.11 -1.25
C SER A 94 -1.65 -4.33 -0.38
N TYR A 95 -2.64 -4.72 0.41
CA TYR A 95 -2.65 -5.90 1.26
C TYR A 95 -2.59 -7.20 0.43
N GLU A 96 -3.42 -7.36 -0.59
CA GLU A 96 -3.42 -8.57 -1.44
C GLU A 96 -2.09 -8.74 -2.20
N ASN A 97 -1.47 -7.63 -2.61
CA ASN A 97 -0.24 -7.61 -3.42
C ASN A 97 1.00 -7.28 -2.58
N ALA A 98 0.92 -7.42 -1.25
CA ALA A 98 2.00 -7.13 -0.33
C ALA A 98 3.26 -7.97 -0.65
N SER A 99 4.39 -7.66 -0.01
CA SER A 99 5.64 -8.37 -0.29
C SER A 99 5.58 -9.88 -0.01
N ASP A 100 4.79 -10.28 0.97
CA ASP A 100 4.46 -11.64 1.41
C ASP A 100 3.10 -12.14 0.89
N GLY A 101 2.37 -11.29 0.15
CA GLY A 101 1.11 -11.64 -0.49
C GLY A 101 1.30 -12.49 -1.76
N VAL A 102 0.19 -12.97 -2.31
CA VAL A 102 0.20 -13.73 -3.56
C VAL A 102 0.47 -12.76 -4.71
N VAL A 103 1.68 -12.83 -5.28
CA VAL A 103 2.01 -12.11 -6.51
C VAL A 103 0.97 -12.49 -7.58
N PRO A 104 0.20 -11.55 -8.16
CA PRO A 104 -0.72 -11.89 -9.22
C PRO A 104 0.09 -12.52 -10.35
N LYS A 105 -0.30 -13.72 -10.78
CA LYS A 105 0.30 -14.33 -11.96
C LYS A 105 0.04 -13.39 -13.14
N CYS A 106 1.12 -12.77 -13.62
CA CYS A 106 1.14 -11.92 -14.80
C CYS A 106 0.61 -12.65 -16.03
#